data_AF-A0A1B1UKZ8-F1
#
_entry.id   AF-A0A1B1UKZ8-F1
#
_cell.length_a   1.000
_cell.length_b   1.000
_cell.length_c   1.000
_cell.angle_alpha   90.00
_cell.angle_beta   90.00
_cell.angle_gamma   90.00
#
_symmetry.space_group_name_H-M   'P 1'
#
loop_
_entity.id
_entity.type
_entity.pdbx_description
1 polymer ?
#
loop_
_entity_poly.entity_id
_entity_poly.type
_entity_poly.pdbx_seq_one_letter_code
_entity_poly.pdbx_strand_id
1 'polypeptide(L)' 'MDEILRWAATAGTIGAGLILAARARPRTTGWAFVVLAAASTIWIVVGYLTAEYALMVQNVVVTLINLFGIYRWLIWKGEV' A
#
# COMPACT_ATOMS: atom_id res chain seq x y z
N MET A 1 -3.02 5.38 20.81
CA MET A 1 -2.17 4.50 19.99
C MET A 1 -2.67 4.47 18.55
N ASP A 2 -3.99 4.36 18.34
CA ASP A 2 -4.61 4.26 17.01
C ASP A 2 -4.40 5.50 16.12
N GLU A 3 -4.41 6.70 16.70
CA GLU A 3 -4.25 7.96 15.96
C GLU A 3 -2.89 8.04 15.23
N ILE A 4 -1.80 7.68 15.91
CA ILE A 4 -0.44 7.70 15.33
C ILE A 4 -0.32 6.68 14.20
N LEU A 5 -0.88 5.46 14.37
CA LEU A 5 -0.89 4.46 13.30
C LEU A 5 -1.69 4.92 12.08
N ARG A 6 -2.84 5.58 12.29
CA ARG A 6 -3.67 6.14 11.22
C ARG A 6 -2.94 7.24 10.45
N TRP A 7 -2.29 8.17 11.15
CA TRP A 7 -1.52 9.23 10.51
C TRP A 7 -0.29 8.71 9.77
N ALA A 8 0.42 7.73 10.34
CA ALA A 8 1.55 7.07 9.68
C ALA A 8 1.10 6.33 8.40
N ALA A 9 0.01 5.58 8.46
CA ALA A 9 -0.55 4.90 7.30
C ALA A 9 -1.01 5.91 6.23
N THR A 10 -1.65 7.00 6.62
CA THR A 10 -2.10 8.06 5.70
C THR A 10 -0.93 8.74 5.00
N ALA A 11 0.10 9.15 5.76
CA ALA A 11 1.29 9.78 5.20
C ALA A 11 2.05 8.84 4.26
N GLY A 12 2.16 7.56 4.61
CA GLY A 12 2.75 6.53 3.77
C GLY A 12 2.01 6.34 2.45
N THR A 13 0.67 6.29 2.49
CA THR A 13 -0.16 6.15 1.28
C THR A 13 -0.04 7.36 0.36
N ILE A 14 -0.05 8.58 0.91
CA ILE A 14 0.09 9.80 0.11
C ILE A 14 1.47 9.84 -0.55
N GLY A 15 2.54 9.59 0.22
CA GLY A 15 3.91 9.61 -0.30
C GLY A 15 4.13 8.56 -1.40
N ALA A 16 3.66 7.33 -1.18
CA ALA A 16 3.78 6.27 -2.17
C ALA A 16 2.91 6.53 -3.42
N GLY A 17 1.72 7.09 -3.24
CA GLY A 17 0.85 7.50 -4.35
C GLY A 17 1.51 8.56 -5.25
N LEU A 18 2.22 9.53 -4.65
CA LEU A 18 2.97 10.53 -5.40
C LEU A 18 4.11 9.92 -6.22
N ILE A 19 4.83 8.92 -5.68
CA ILE A 19 5.88 8.20 -6.41
C ILE A 19 5.29 7.45 -7.61
N LEU A 20 4.11 6.84 -7.43
CA LEU A 20 3.39 6.15 -8.50
C LEU A 20 2.96 7.12 -9.62
N ALA A 21 2.47 8.30 -9.24
CA ALA A 21 2.04 9.35 -10.17
C ALA A 21 3.21 10.00 -10.93
N ALA A 22 4.38 10.15 -10.28
CA ALA A 22 5.55 10.82 -10.83
C ALA A 22 6.24 10.07 -11.98
N ARG A 23 5.72 8.91 -12.44
CA ARG A 23 6.37 8.02 -13.42
C ARG A 23 7.84 7.75 -13.06
N ALA A 24 8.08 7.50 -11.77
CA ALA A 24 9.41 7.21 -11.26
C ALA A 24 9.98 5.93 -11.89
N ARG A 25 11.31 5.74 -11.78
CA ARG A 25 12.00 4.56 -12.33
C ARG A 25 11.31 3.26 -11.86
N PRO A 26 11.34 2.18 -12.67
CA PRO A 26 10.66 0.91 -12.35
C PRO A 26 10.94 0.38 -10.94
N ARG A 27 12.19 0.49 -10.47
CA ARG A 27 12.60 0.10 -9.11
C ARG A 27 11.95 0.94 -8.00
N THR A 28 11.84 2.26 -8.18
CA THR A 28 11.22 3.16 -7.19
C THR A 28 9.71 2.94 -7.12
N THR A 29 9.06 2.63 -8.24
CA THR A 29 7.63 2.26 -8.29
C THR A 29 7.37 0.96 -7.54
N GLY A 30 8.26 -0.03 -7.66
CA GLY A 30 8.18 -1.26 -6.87
C GLY A 30 8.21 -1.01 -5.37
N TRP A 31 9.14 -0.18 -4.89
CA TRP A 31 9.22 0.19 -3.46
C TRP A 31 8.00 0.97 -2.97
N ALA A 32 7.38 1.80 -3.81
CA ALA A 32 6.13 2.48 -3.47
C ALA A 32 5.00 1.45 -3.18
N PHE A 33 4.91 0.38 -3.97
CA PHE A 33 3.95 -0.69 -3.69
C PHE A 33 4.24 -1.45 -2.39
N VAL A 34 5.51 -1.58 -1.98
CA VAL A 34 5.87 -2.16 -0.66
C VAL A 34 5.33 -1.29 0.47
N VAL A 35 5.52 0.03 0.38
CA VAL A 35 5.00 0.98 1.38
C VAL A 35 3.47 0.96 1.42
N LEU A 36 2.82 0.90 0.25
CA LEU A 36 1.36 0.82 0.16
C LEU A 36 0.82 -0.49 0.77
N ALA A 37 1.51 -1.62 0.58
CA ALA A 37 1.13 -2.90 1.19
C ALA A 37 1.23 -2.86 2.72
N ALA A 38 2.27 -2.22 3.25
CA ALA A 38 2.42 -2.02 4.70
C ALA A 38 1.29 -1.11 5.25
N ALA A 39 1.01 0.00 4.56
CA ALA A 39 -0.05 0.92 4.95
C ALA A 39 -1.44 0.27 4.90
N SER A 40 -1.75 -0.51 3.87
CA SER A 40 -3.03 -1.23 3.77
C SER A 40 -3.17 -2.30 4.85
N THR A 41 -2.08 -2.96 5.25
CA THR A 41 -2.08 -3.91 6.38
C THR A 41 -2.45 -3.21 7.70
N ILE A 42 -1.92 -2.01 7.94
CA ILE A 42 -2.30 -1.20 9.11
C ILE A 42 -3.79 -0.85 9.06
N TRP A 43 -4.31 -0.47 7.88
CA TRP A 43 -5.73 -0.16 7.72
C TRP A 43 -6.67 -1.35 7.91
N ILE A 44 -6.22 -2.57 7.60
CA ILE A 44 -6.96 -3.80 7.92
C ILE A 44 -7.10 -3.94 9.45
N VAL A 45 -6.01 -3.78 10.19
CA VAL A 45 -6.02 -3.85 11.66
C VAL A 45 -6.92 -2.76 12.24
N VAL A 46 -6.81 -1.53 11.73
CA VAL A 46 -7.67 -0.41 12.15
C VAL A 46 -9.15 -0.71 11.86
N GLY A 47 -9.49 -1.22 10.68
CA GLY A 47 -10.86 -1.58 10.31
C GLY A 47 -11.44 -2.69 11.21
N TYR A 48 -10.61 -3.66 11.59
CA TYR A 48 -11.00 -4.70 12.55
C TYR A 48 -11.25 -4.11 13.95
N LEU A 49 -10.34 -3.26 14.45
CA LEU A 49 -10.47 -2.64 15.77
C LEU A 49 -11.67 -1.68 15.88
N THR A 50 -12.05 -1.01 14.80
CA THR A 50 -13.21 -0.12 14.78
C THR A 50 -14.51 -0.79 14.34
N ALA A 51 -14.52 -2.12 14.13
CA ALA A 51 -15.64 -2.87 13.58
C ALA A 51 -16.16 -2.33 12.23
N GLU A 52 -15.29 -1.67 11.47
CA GLU A 52 -15.56 -1.09 10.15
C GLU A 52 -15.19 -2.12 9.06
N TYR A 53 -16.04 -3.12 8.89
CA TYR A 53 -15.77 -4.24 7.98
C TYR A 53 -15.61 -3.80 6.51
N ALA A 54 -16.30 -2.73 6.09
CA ALA A 54 -16.14 -2.17 4.75
C ALA A 54 -14.71 -1.64 4.52
N LEU A 55 -14.14 -0.92 5.50
CA LEU A 55 -12.77 -0.44 5.48
C LEU A 55 -11.78 -1.61 5.47
N MET A 56 -12.04 -2.63 6.29
CA MET A 56 -11.20 -3.83 6.36
C MET A 56 -11.14 -4.57 5.02
N VAL A 57 -12.30 -4.90 4.43
CA VAL A 57 -12.38 -5.66 3.17
C VAL A 57 -11.77 -4.87 2.02
N GLN A 58 -12.02 -3.56 1.94
CA GLN A 58 -11.37 -2.70 0.95
C GLN A 58 -9.85 -2.78 1.04
N ASN A 59 -9.29 -2.67 2.25
CA ASN A 59 -7.85 -2.69 2.45
C ASN A 59 -7.21 -4.07 2.26
N VAL A 60 -7.97 -5.16 2.46
CA VAL A 60 -7.55 -6.52 2.05
C VAL A 60 -7.33 -6.58 0.54
N VAL A 61 -8.31 -6.10 -0.26
CA VAL A 61 -8.19 -6.08 -1.72
C VAL A 61 -7.04 -5.18 -2.17
N VAL A 62 -6.89 -3.99 -1.56
CA VAL A 62 -5.77 -3.08 -1.84
C VAL A 62 -4.43 -3.74 -1.53
N THR A 63 -4.32 -4.50 -0.45
CA THR A 63 -3.10 -5.27 -0.12
C THR A 63 -2.76 -6.26 -1.23
N LEU A 64 -3.74 -7.01 -1.75
CA LEU A 64 -3.51 -7.95 -2.86
C LEU A 64 -3.03 -7.23 -4.13
N ILE A 65 -3.64 -6.10 -4.46
CA ILE A 65 -3.23 -5.27 -5.61
C ILE A 65 -1.79 -4.77 -5.42
N ASN A 66 -1.43 -4.31 -4.21
CA ASN A 66 -0.09 -3.85 -3.90
C ASN A 66 0.93 -4.98 -4.02
N LEU A 67 0.63 -6.19 -3.52
CA LEU A 67 1.47 -7.37 -3.70
C LEU A 67 1.68 -7.72 -5.17
N PHE A 68 0.64 -7.63 -6.00
CA PHE A 68 0.77 -7.80 -7.45
C PHE A 68 1.64 -6.71 -8.09
N GLY A 69 1.53 -5.46 -7.63
CA GLY A 69 2.40 -4.36 -8.02
C GLY A 69 3.87 -4.62 -7.68
N ILE A 70 4.17 -5.10 -6.46
CA ILE A 70 5.52 -5.51 -6.06
C ILE A 70 6.04 -6.60 -6.99
N TYR A 71 5.24 -7.65 -7.22
CA TYR A 71 5.62 -8.74 -8.10
C TYR A 71 5.97 -8.24 -9.51
N ARG A 72 5.11 -7.40 -10.10
CA ARG A 72 5.31 -6.85 -11.45
C ARG A 72 6.54 -5.96 -11.58
N TRP A 73 6.82 -5.10 -10.60
CA TRP A 73 7.86 -4.06 -10.73
C TRP A 73 9.21 -4.42 -10.10
N LEU A 74 9.24 -5.31 -9.09
CA LEU A 74 10.48 -5.73 -8.41
C LEU A 74 10.94 -7.14 -8.80
N ILE A 75 10.00 -8.07 -9.04
CA ILE A 75 10.31 -9.50 -9.20
C ILE A 75 10.30 -9.92 -10.67
N TRP A 76 9.35 -9.42 -11.46
CA TRP A 76 9.26 -9.77 -12.86
C TRP A 76 10.34 -9.04 -13.68
N LYS A 77 11.39 -9.77 -14.08
CA LYS A 77 12.44 -9.33 -15.02
C LYS A 77 12.04 -9.53 -16.50
N GLY A 78 10.75 -9.55 -16.81
CA GLY A 78 10.30 -9.61 -18.20
C GLY A 78 10.61 -8.27 -18.85
N GLU A 79 11.48 -8.29 -19.87
CA GLU A 79 11.74 -7.19 -20.77
C GLU A 79 10.40 -6.55 -21.18
N VAL A 80 10.26 -5.25 -20.96
CA VAL A 80 9.19 -4.41 -21.53
C VAL A 80 9.85 -3.30 -22.32
#